data_AF-A0A0R3S092-F1
#
_entry.id   AF-A0A0R3S092-F1
#
_cell.length_a   1.000
_cell.length_b   1.000
_cell.length_c   1.000
_cell.angle_alpha   90.00
_cell.angle_beta   90.00
_cell.angle_gamma   90.00
#
_symmetry.space_group_name_H-M   'P 1'
#
loop_
_entity.id
_entity.type
_entity.pdbx_description
1 polymer ?
#
loop_
_entity_poly.entity_id
_entity_poly.type
_entity_poly.pdbx_seq_one_letter_code
_entity_poly.pdbx_strand_id
1 'polypeptide(L)'
;MAKAVLAKEGVIAGGDNTLNSSGTAKVRQLQLPEFTDPVIVVGGGLAGLSATLQAIHEGANVVLVEGEKDVGGNSQKASSGIAACNTEAQRVRQINDSTELFYSDTMSAGDLENDHILVDQLVRHSSSAIQFLIDHGVDLSDVNLCGGHSVKRVHWIPQPKEGKPVAVGFSIIKALKEKLRLHEKNHPEKVKLIEYCVFRKDKNRRCE
;
A
#
# COMPACT_ATOMS: atom_id res chain seq x y z
N MET A 1 -35.82 20.33 10.72
CA MET A 1 -36.26 18.92 10.79
C MET A 1 -35.51 18.12 9.74
N ALA A 2 -34.38 17.51 10.15
CA ALA A 2 -33.75 16.35 9.53
C ALA A 2 -32.70 15.86 10.55
N LYS A 3 -33.12 14.95 11.43
CA LYS A 3 -32.22 14.23 12.34
C LYS A 3 -31.64 13.06 11.54
N ALA A 4 -30.36 13.13 11.18
CA ALA A 4 -29.63 11.95 10.75
C ALA A 4 -29.22 11.18 12.02
N VAL A 5 -29.98 10.13 12.35
CA VAL A 5 -29.57 9.14 13.35
C VAL A 5 -28.59 8.20 12.64
N LEU A 6 -27.30 8.43 12.83
CA LEU A 6 -26.25 7.48 12.44
C LEU A 6 -26.38 6.27 13.37
N ALA A 7 -26.91 5.18 12.83
CA ALA A 7 -26.95 3.90 13.51
C ALA A 7 -25.50 3.42 13.75
N LYS A 8 -25.16 3.28 15.03
CA LYS A 8 -24.02 2.49 15.50
C LYS A 8 -24.22 1.06 15.00
N GLU A 9 -23.53 0.68 13.92
CA GLU A 9 -23.18 -0.71 13.56
C GLU A 9 -22.44 -0.70 12.21
N GLY A 10 -21.13 -0.45 12.25
CA GLY A 10 -20.26 -0.64 11.09
C GLY A 10 -19.88 -2.11 10.98
N VAL A 11 -20.59 -2.87 10.13
CA VAL A 11 -20.18 -4.22 9.72
C VAL A 11 -19.29 -4.07 8.48
N ILE A 12 -18.00 -4.33 8.61
CA ILE A 12 -17.08 -4.40 7.46
C ILE A 12 -17.12 -5.84 6.95
N ALA A 13 -17.91 -6.11 5.91
CA ALA A 13 -17.93 -7.40 5.23
C ALA A 13 -16.94 -7.36 4.05
N GLY A 14 -15.87 -8.15 4.13
CA GLY A 14 -14.98 -8.43 3.00
C GLY A 14 -15.72 -9.22 1.92
N GLY A 15 -15.49 -8.86 0.66
CA GLY A 15 -16.26 -9.33 -0.50
C GLY A 15 -16.27 -10.85 -0.69
N ASP A 16 -17.48 -11.39 -0.69
CA ASP A 16 -17.99 -12.35 -1.67
C ASP A 16 -19.52 -12.20 -1.66
N ASN A 17 -20.09 -11.76 -2.78
CA ASN A 17 -21.53 -11.46 -2.90
C ASN A 17 -22.37 -12.73 -3.12
N THR A 18 -22.06 -13.78 -2.38
CA THR A 18 -22.89 -15.00 -2.28
C THR A 18 -23.26 -15.23 -0.82
N LEU A 19 -24.23 -14.45 -0.33
CA LEU A 19 -24.96 -14.78 0.89
C LEU A 19 -25.88 -15.97 0.60
N ASN A 20 -25.29 -17.17 0.50
CA ASN A 20 -26.07 -18.40 0.55
C ASN A 20 -26.39 -18.69 2.02
N SER A 21 -27.68 -18.78 2.31
CA SER A 21 -28.32 -18.67 3.62
C SER A 21 -28.14 -19.89 4.55
N SER A 22 -26.94 -20.46 4.67
CA SER A 22 -26.74 -21.69 5.46
C SER A 22 -25.38 -21.83 6.15
N GLY A 23 -24.73 -20.72 6.49
CA GLY A 23 -23.56 -20.72 7.36
C GLY A 23 -23.55 -19.50 8.28
N THR A 24 -23.63 -19.71 9.60
CA THR A 24 -23.39 -18.64 10.58
C THR A 24 -21.91 -18.26 10.53
N ALA A 25 -21.54 -17.35 9.64
CA ALA A 25 -20.25 -16.68 9.71
C ALA A 25 -20.19 -15.98 11.08
N LYS A 26 -19.25 -16.39 11.94
CA LYS A 26 -18.97 -15.69 13.19
C LYS A 26 -18.40 -14.32 12.83
N VAL A 27 -19.25 -13.31 12.72
CA VAL A 27 -18.82 -11.92 12.60
C VAL A 27 -18.09 -11.57 13.90
N ARG A 28 -16.79 -11.31 13.81
CA ARG A 28 -16.03 -10.75 14.92
C ARG A 28 -16.28 -9.25 14.94
N GLN A 29 -16.92 -8.77 16.00
CA GLN A 29 -17.09 -7.34 16.20
C GLN A 29 -15.75 -6.74 16.64
N LEU A 30 -15.18 -5.88 15.80
CA LEU A 30 -13.99 -5.11 16.13
C LEU A 30 -14.41 -3.90 16.96
N GLN A 31 -13.76 -3.71 18.11
CA GLN A 31 -13.88 -2.47 18.87
C GLN A 31 -12.92 -1.45 18.26
N LEU A 32 -13.49 -0.45 17.58
CA LEU A 32 -12.72 0.68 17.06
C LEU A 32 -12.47 1.68 18.20
N PRO A 33 -11.32 2.40 18.18
CA PRO A 33 -11.11 3.49 19.12
C PRO A 33 -12.16 4.59 18.92
N GLU A 34 -12.50 5.30 19.99
CA GLU A 34 -13.41 6.45 19.95
C GLU A 34 -12.67 7.69 19.43
N PHE A 35 -12.34 7.68 18.14
CA PHE A 35 -11.83 8.85 17.43
C PHE A 35 -13.00 9.64 16.85
N THR A 36 -12.92 10.97 16.89
CA THR A 36 -13.88 11.83 16.18
C THR A 36 -13.59 11.77 14.68
N ASP A 37 -14.59 11.45 13.87
CA ASP A 37 -14.56 11.41 12.40
C ASP A 37 -13.30 10.75 11.79
N PRO A 38 -12.99 9.48 12.12
CA PRO A 38 -11.78 8.85 11.66
C PRO A 38 -11.86 8.44 10.18
N VAL A 39 -10.74 8.59 9.47
CA VAL A 39 -10.50 7.88 8.21
C VAL A 39 -10.21 6.42 8.53
N ILE A 40 -11.03 5.51 8.01
CA ILE A 40 -10.84 4.08 8.17
C ILE A 40 -10.20 3.52 6.90
N VAL A 41 -8.98 2.98 7.04
CA VAL A 41 -8.25 2.33 5.96
C VAL A 41 -8.33 0.82 6.17
N VAL A 42 -8.71 0.08 5.14
CA VAL A 42 -8.84 -1.39 5.19
C VAL A 42 -7.77 -2.03 4.31
N GLY A 43 -6.91 -2.85 4.92
CA GLY A 43 -5.80 -3.55 4.31
C GLY A 43 -4.45 -2.85 4.55
N GLY A 44 -3.52 -3.53 5.21
CA GLY A 44 -2.17 -3.06 5.51
C GLY A 44 -1.14 -3.35 4.40
N GLY A 45 -1.56 -3.43 3.14
CA GLY A 45 -0.64 -3.50 2.00
C GLY A 45 0.05 -2.16 1.73
N LEU A 46 0.86 -2.08 0.67
CA LEU A 46 1.54 -0.83 0.29
C LEU A 46 0.56 0.33 0.11
N ALA A 47 -0.56 0.09 -0.59
CA ALA A 47 -1.57 1.12 -0.83
C ALA A 47 -2.20 1.63 0.48
N GLY A 48 -2.60 0.74 1.37
CA GLY A 48 -3.23 1.14 2.65
C GLY A 48 -2.26 1.82 3.61
N LEU A 49 -1.00 1.36 3.68
CA LEU A 49 0.04 2.04 4.46
C LEU A 49 0.32 3.44 3.91
N SER A 50 0.39 3.59 2.58
CA SER A 50 0.61 4.90 1.94
C SER A 50 -0.57 5.84 2.18
N ALA A 51 -1.81 5.36 2.02
CA ALA A 51 -3.01 6.13 2.31
C ALA A 51 -3.09 6.55 3.80
N THR A 52 -2.72 5.65 4.71
CA THR A 52 -2.70 5.91 6.16
C THR A 52 -1.70 7.02 6.48
N LEU A 53 -0.46 6.92 5.99
CA LEU A 53 0.58 7.91 6.25
C LEU A 53 0.23 9.26 5.62
N GLN A 54 -0.34 9.28 4.41
CA GLN A 54 -0.81 10.52 3.80
C GLN A 54 -1.93 11.16 4.62
N ALA A 55 -2.92 10.39 5.08
CA ALA A 55 -4.00 10.93 5.92
C ALA A 55 -3.48 11.48 7.26
N ILE A 56 -2.49 10.83 7.87
CA ILE A 56 -1.79 11.33 9.06
C ILE A 56 -1.08 12.65 8.76
N HIS A 57 -0.39 12.75 7.61
CA HIS A 57 0.28 13.98 7.18
C HIS A 57 -0.70 15.15 7.03
N GLU A 58 -1.90 14.90 6.51
CA GLU A 58 -2.99 15.89 6.43
C GLU A 58 -3.69 16.17 7.78
N GLY A 59 -3.24 15.54 8.87
CA GLY A 59 -3.73 15.79 10.24
C GLY A 59 -5.01 15.05 10.62
N ALA A 60 -5.45 14.07 9.81
CA ALA A 60 -6.65 13.29 10.08
C ALA A 60 -6.43 12.31 11.25
N ASN A 61 -7.53 11.92 11.90
CA ASN A 61 -7.56 10.75 12.77
C ASN A 61 -7.70 9.51 11.88
N VAL A 62 -6.88 8.49 12.10
CA VAL A 62 -6.79 7.34 11.18
C VAL A 62 -6.83 6.02 11.95
N VAL A 63 -7.66 5.10 11.46
CA VAL A 63 -7.67 3.71 11.90
C VAL A 63 -7.34 2.81 10.71
N LEU A 64 -6.18 2.15 10.75
CA LEU A 64 -5.79 1.14 9.78
C LEU A 64 -6.18 -0.25 10.31
N VAL A 65 -6.89 -1.01 9.47
CA VAL A 65 -7.40 -2.35 9.80
C VAL A 65 -6.75 -3.38 8.87
N GLU A 66 -6.03 -4.35 9.43
CA GLU A 66 -5.37 -5.45 8.72
C GLU A 66 -5.97 -6.79 9.14
N GLY A 67 -6.35 -7.61 8.15
CA GLY A 67 -7.01 -8.91 8.34
C GLY A 67 -6.05 -10.08 8.61
N GLU A 68 -4.74 -9.83 8.59
CA GLU A 68 -3.68 -10.78 8.90
C GLU A 68 -2.95 -10.42 10.21
N LYS A 69 -2.01 -11.29 10.62
CA LYS A 69 -1.19 -11.09 11.83
C LYS A 69 -0.21 -9.93 11.73
N ASP A 70 0.09 -9.49 10.51
CA ASP A 70 1.04 -8.42 10.23
C ASP A 70 0.64 -7.73 8.93
N VAL A 71 1.00 -6.46 8.81
CA VAL A 71 0.84 -5.67 7.58
C VAL A 71 1.79 -6.17 6.49
N GLY A 72 1.47 -5.87 5.23
CA GLY A 72 2.35 -6.08 4.09
C GLY A 72 1.70 -6.80 2.92
N GLY A 73 0.83 -7.77 3.20
CA GLY A 73 0.13 -8.54 2.17
C GLY A 73 1.03 -9.08 1.05
N ASN A 74 0.58 -8.98 -0.20
CA ASN A 74 1.38 -9.36 -1.36
C ASN A 74 2.50 -8.35 -1.66
N SER A 75 2.33 -7.08 -1.28
CA SER A 75 3.34 -6.04 -1.49
C SER A 75 4.67 -6.38 -0.81
N GLN A 76 4.64 -6.98 0.38
CA GLN A 76 5.84 -7.44 1.09
C GLN A 76 6.63 -8.51 0.32
N LYS A 77 5.95 -9.29 -0.54
CA LYS A 77 6.56 -10.37 -1.33
C LYS A 77 7.10 -9.89 -2.68
N ALA A 78 6.91 -8.61 -3.02
CA ALA A 78 7.39 -8.07 -4.27
C ALA A 78 8.92 -8.09 -4.33
N SER A 79 9.46 -8.81 -5.31
CA SER A 79 10.90 -8.92 -5.59
C SER A 79 11.39 -7.87 -6.58
N SER A 80 10.52 -7.48 -7.53
CA SER A 80 10.80 -6.48 -8.55
C SER A 80 10.53 -5.07 -8.03
N GLY A 81 11.18 -4.08 -8.63
CA GLY A 81 11.04 -2.67 -8.25
C GLY A 81 9.73 -1.99 -8.64
N ILE A 82 9.70 -0.67 -8.46
CA ILE A 82 8.55 0.19 -8.78
C ILE A 82 8.84 1.00 -10.03
N ALA A 83 7.95 0.97 -11.02
CA ALA A 83 8.12 1.71 -12.25
C ALA A 83 7.79 3.20 -12.07
N ALA A 84 8.70 4.09 -12.49
CA ALA A 84 8.47 5.53 -12.53
C ALA A 84 9.35 6.21 -13.58
N CYS A 85 8.84 7.29 -14.18
CA CYS A 85 9.57 8.10 -15.14
C CYS A 85 9.92 9.47 -14.55
N ASN A 86 10.89 10.17 -15.16
CA ASN A 86 11.33 11.52 -14.77
C ASN A 86 11.79 11.62 -13.31
N THR A 87 12.44 10.58 -12.80
CA THR A 87 12.95 10.56 -11.42
C THR A 87 14.39 11.08 -11.33
N GLU A 88 14.76 11.53 -10.14
CA GLU A 88 16.14 11.95 -9.86
C GLU A 88 17.16 10.83 -10.11
N ALA A 89 16.81 9.58 -9.76
CA ALA A 89 17.70 8.44 -9.97
C ALA A 89 17.91 8.11 -11.46
N GLN A 90 16.92 8.36 -12.32
CA GLN A 90 17.05 8.30 -13.79
C GLN A 90 17.95 9.43 -14.30
N ARG A 91 17.74 10.66 -13.81
CA ARG A 91 18.53 11.85 -14.19
C ARG A 91 20.03 11.66 -13.90
N VAL A 92 20.38 11.20 -12.70
CA VAL A 92 21.77 10.93 -12.29
C VAL A 92 22.43 9.86 -13.18
N ARG A 93 21.63 8.92 -13.71
CA ARG A 93 22.09 7.85 -14.61
C ARG A 93 22.01 8.20 -16.09
N GLN A 94 21.64 9.45 -16.42
CA GLN A 94 21.49 9.92 -17.80
C GLN A 94 20.49 9.08 -18.61
N ILE A 95 19.43 8.59 -17.95
CA ILE A 95 18.34 7.88 -18.60
C ILE A 95 17.29 8.90 -19.04
N ASN A 96 17.06 8.99 -20.35
CA ASN A 96 16.00 9.80 -20.92
C ASN A 96 14.71 8.98 -20.95
N ASP A 97 13.73 9.36 -20.12
CA ASP A 97 12.38 8.77 -20.09
C ASP A 97 11.35 9.92 -20.20
N SER A 98 10.08 9.59 -20.41
CA SER A 98 9.01 10.60 -20.39
C SER A 98 7.68 9.99 -19.96
N THR A 99 6.74 10.86 -19.57
CA THR A 99 5.37 10.45 -19.24
C THR A 99 4.66 9.84 -20.45
N GLU A 100 4.90 10.36 -21.65
CA GLU A 100 4.29 9.87 -22.89
C GLU A 100 4.82 8.48 -23.23
N LEU A 101 6.13 8.26 -23.06
CA LEU A 101 6.74 6.98 -23.32
C LEU A 101 6.26 5.92 -22.31
N PHE A 102 6.22 6.26 -21.03
CA PHE A 102 5.74 5.33 -20.00
C PHE A 102 4.24 5.04 -20.18
N TYR A 103 3.43 6.03 -20.52
CA TYR A 103 2.02 5.84 -20.86
C TYR A 103 1.84 4.88 -22.04
N SER A 104 2.56 5.11 -23.14
CA SER A 104 2.50 4.26 -24.34
C SER A 104 2.90 2.81 -24.02
N ASP A 105 3.97 2.63 -23.25
CA ASP A 105 4.44 1.31 -22.82
C ASP A 105 3.39 0.58 -21.97
N THR A 106 2.78 1.27 -20.99
CA THR A 106 1.73 0.70 -20.13
C THR A 106 0.46 0.35 -20.91
N MET A 107 0.00 1.25 -21.78
CA MET A 107 -1.16 1.00 -22.63
C MET A 107 -0.93 -0.20 -23.54
N SER A 108 0.25 -0.27 -24.17
CA SER A 108 0.61 -1.38 -25.07
C SER A 108 0.74 -2.70 -24.32
N ALA A 109 1.32 -2.71 -23.12
CA ALA A 109 1.50 -3.91 -22.31
C ALA A 109 0.18 -4.50 -21.76
N GLY A 110 -0.87 -3.69 -21.67
CA GLY A 110 -2.22 -4.15 -21.30
C GLY A 110 -3.17 -4.26 -22.50
N ASP A 111 -2.65 -4.49 -23.71
CA ASP A 111 -3.41 -4.70 -24.95
C ASP A 111 -4.46 -3.61 -25.24
N LEU A 112 -4.18 -2.37 -24.81
CA LEU A 112 -5.08 -1.21 -24.89
C LEU A 112 -6.41 -1.36 -24.13
N GLU A 113 -6.55 -2.33 -23.24
CA GLU A 113 -7.75 -2.54 -22.41
C GLU A 113 -7.72 -1.74 -21.09
N ASN A 114 -6.60 -1.09 -20.80
CA ASN A 114 -6.46 -0.27 -19.60
C ASN A 114 -7.37 0.96 -19.64
N ASP A 115 -7.86 1.40 -18.47
CA ASP A 115 -8.49 2.71 -18.34
C ASP A 115 -7.45 3.82 -18.54
N HIS A 116 -7.60 4.57 -19.63
CA HIS A 116 -6.71 5.65 -20.03
C HIS A 116 -6.52 6.72 -18.96
N ILE A 117 -7.56 7.04 -18.19
CA ILE A 117 -7.51 8.06 -17.14
C ILE A 117 -6.65 7.53 -15.98
N LEU A 118 -6.82 6.27 -15.60
CA LEU A 118 -6.04 5.67 -14.52
C LEU A 118 -4.57 5.50 -14.91
N VAL A 119 -4.28 5.15 -16.16
CA VAL A 119 -2.89 5.07 -16.65
C VAL A 119 -2.24 6.45 -16.69
N ASP A 120 -2.96 7.49 -17.13
CA ASP A 120 -2.46 8.86 -17.10
C ASP A 120 -2.12 9.31 -15.67
N GLN A 121 -3.00 9.05 -14.70
CA GLN A 121 -2.74 9.32 -13.28
C GLN A 121 -1.53 8.55 -12.75
N LEU A 122 -1.44 7.25 -13.04
CA LEU A 122 -0.32 6.40 -12.64
C LEU A 122 1.02 7.00 -13.11
N VAL A 123 1.10 7.38 -14.38
CA VAL A 123 2.34 7.82 -14.99
C VAL A 123 2.73 9.22 -14.52
N ARG A 124 1.78 10.18 -14.48
CA ARG A 124 2.03 11.55 -14.02
C ARG A 124 2.50 11.63 -12.57
N HIS A 125 1.98 10.76 -11.70
CA HIS A 125 2.31 10.76 -10.27
C HIS A 125 3.42 9.76 -9.90
N SER A 126 3.95 9.02 -10.86
CA SER A 126 4.95 7.98 -10.60
C SER A 126 6.23 8.51 -9.94
N SER A 127 6.74 9.67 -10.37
CA SER A 127 7.93 10.29 -9.78
C SER A 127 7.71 10.74 -8.34
N SER A 128 6.55 11.35 -8.05
CA SER A 128 6.17 11.73 -6.69
C SER A 128 5.99 10.52 -5.78
N ALA A 129 5.52 9.38 -6.32
CA ALA A 129 5.40 8.15 -5.54
C ALA A 129 6.77 7.57 -5.15
N ILE A 130 7.77 7.62 -6.04
CA ILE A 130 9.15 7.26 -5.68
C ILE A 130 9.69 8.20 -4.62
N GLN A 131 9.48 9.52 -4.77
CA GLN A 131 9.95 10.49 -3.78
C GLN A 131 9.31 10.26 -2.42
N PHE A 132 8.01 9.99 -2.36
CA PHE A 132 7.31 9.65 -1.12
C PHE A 132 7.98 8.48 -0.39
N LEU A 133 8.36 7.42 -1.10
CA LEU A 133 9.04 6.27 -0.48
C LEU A 133 10.46 6.62 0.00
N ILE A 134 11.19 7.44 -0.76
CA ILE A 134 12.52 7.95 -0.37
C ILE A 134 12.42 8.78 0.91
N ASP A 135 11.43 9.68 1.01
CA ASP A 135 11.19 10.52 2.20
C ASP A 135 10.88 9.68 3.45
N HIS A 136 10.30 8.50 3.26
CA HIS A 136 10.05 7.53 4.34
C HIS A 136 11.23 6.60 4.63
N GLY A 137 12.37 6.79 3.97
CA GLY A 137 13.63 6.11 4.27
C GLY A 137 13.94 4.89 3.38
N VAL A 138 13.29 4.76 2.23
CA VAL A 138 13.57 3.68 1.26
C VAL A 138 14.58 4.16 0.22
N ASP A 139 15.71 3.48 0.10
CA ASP A 139 16.67 3.74 -0.98
C ASP A 139 16.21 3.07 -2.28
N LEU A 140 15.67 3.88 -3.20
CA LEU A 140 15.21 3.47 -4.54
C LEU A 140 16.13 4.01 -5.65
N SER A 141 17.42 4.10 -5.34
CA SER A 141 18.39 4.70 -6.25
C SER A 141 18.75 3.82 -7.44
N ASP A 142 18.62 2.49 -7.39
CA ASP A 142 18.97 1.65 -8.55
C ASP A 142 17.84 1.60 -9.58
N VAL A 143 18.17 1.56 -10.89
CA VAL A 143 17.17 1.62 -11.97
C VAL A 143 17.47 0.57 -13.03
N ASN A 144 16.51 -0.34 -13.23
CA ASN A 144 16.63 -1.50 -14.09
C ASN A 144 15.62 -1.49 -15.25
N LEU A 145 15.93 -2.25 -16.30
CA LEU A 145 15.04 -2.52 -17.42
C LEU A 145 14.22 -3.78 -17.11
N CYS A 146 12.91 -3.70 -17.24
CA CYS A 146 12.02 -4.86 -17.14
C CYS A 146 11.20 -5.00 -18.43
N GLY A 147 10.62 -6.17 -18.65
CA GLY A 147 9.84 -6.46 -19.84
C GLY A 147 8.67 -5.47 -20.02
N GLY A 148 8.39 -5.12 -21.27
CA GLY A 148 7.32 -4.16 -21.60
C GLY A 148 7.70 -2.69 -21.42
N HIS A 149 8.95 -2.38 -21.04
CA HIS A 149 9.44 -1.01 -20.93
C HIS A 149 10.44 -0.68 -22.03
N SER A 150 10.27 0.48 -22.67
CA SER A 150 11.17 1.02 -23.69
C SER A 150 12.51 1.49 -23.10
N VAL A 151 12.53 1.94 -21.85
CA VAL A 151 13.75 2.39 -21.14
C VAL A 151 13.80 1.89 -19.70
N LYS A 152 14.98 2.00 -19.07
CA LYS A 152 15.17 1.67 -17.66
C LYS A 152 14.35 2.61 -16.77
N ARG A 153 13.34 2.07 -16.08
CA ARG A 153 12.44 2.87 -15.23
C ARG A 153 11.96 2.16 -13.98
N VAL A 154 12.39 0.92 -13.75
CA VAL A 154 11.99 0.16 -12.58
C VAL A 154 13.01 0.41 -11.48
N HIS A 155 12.56 1.04 -10.39
CA HIS A 155 13.35 1.46 -9.25
C HIS A 155 13.51 0.37 -8.21
N TRP A 156 14.76 0.02 -7.91
CA TRP A 156 15.15 -1.08 -7.04
C TRP A 156 15.94 -0.55 -5.86
N ILE A 157 15.98 -1.37 -4.81
CA ILE A 157 16.95 -1.17 -3.73
C ILE A 157 18.30 -1.68 -4.22
N PRO A 158 19.37 -0.86 -4.12
CA PRO A 158 20.72 -1.30 -4.44
C PRO A 158 21.06 -2.56 -3.65
N GLN A 159 21.48 -3.61 -4.35
CA GLN A 159 21.85 -4.85 -3.69
C GLN A 159 23.20 -4.67 -2.98
N PRO A 160 23.33 -5.14 -1.73
CA PRO A 160 24.57 -4.98 -0.99
C PRO A 160 25.69 -5.79 -1.65
N LYS A 161 26.91 -5.25 -1.63
CA LYS A 161 28.10 -5.94 -2.17
C LYS A 161 28.39 -7.25 -1.44
N GLU A 162 28.03 -7.31 -0.16
CA GLU A 162 28.15 -8.47 0.71
C GLU A 162 26.84 -8.66 1.48
N GLY A 163 26.34 -9.89 1.56
CA GLY A 163 25.11 -10.23 2.27
C GLY A 163 24.00 -10.75 1.37
N LYS A 164 22.82 -10.95 1.95
CA LYS A 164 21.66 -11.47 1.22
C LYS A 164 20.95 -10.34 0.47
N PRO A 165 20.54 -10.57 -0.78
CA PRO A 165 19.69 -9.65 -1.50
C PRO A 165 18.44 -9.30 -0.69
N VAL A 166 18.09 -8.02 -0.66
CA VAL A 166 16.90 -7.55 0.05
C VAL A 166 15.80 -7.28 -0.98
N ALA A 167 14.65 -7.92 -0.79
CA ALA A 167 13.49 -7.69 -1.63
C ALA A 167 12.95 -6.27 -1.38
N VAL A 168 12.75 -5.53 -2.46
CA VAL A 168 12.24 -4.15 -2.43
C VAL A 168 10.90 -4.03 -1.72
N GLY A 169 9.97 -4.97 -1.97
CA GLY A 169 8.68 -5.01 -1.30
C GLY A 169 8.79 -5.12 0.22
N PHE A 170 9.69 -5.99 0.71
CA PHE A 170 9.90 -6.16 2.15
C PHE A 170 10.42 -4.88 2.80
N SER A 171 11.43 -4.24 2.21
CA SER A 171 12.00 -3.01 2.74
C SER A 171 11.02 -1.84 2.76
N ILE A 172 10.20 -1.69 1.70
CA ILE A 172 9.19 -0.64 1.65
C ILE A 172 8.17 -0.84 2.77
N ILE A 173 7.59 -2.04 2.87
CA ILE A 173 6.60 -2.33 3.91
C ILE A 173 7.20 -2.13 5.30
N LYS A 174 8.45 -2.59 5.52
CA LYS A 174 9.15 -2.39 6.78
C LYS A 174 9.28 -0.89 7.12
N ALA A 175 9.76 -0.06 6.19
CA ALA A 175 9.94 1.37 6.40
C ALA A 175 8.61 2.07 6.73
N LEU A 176 7.56 1.83 5.93
CA LEU A 176 6.25 2.44 6.15
C LEU A 176 5.60 1.96 7.46
N LYS A 177 5.74 0.68 7.79
CA LYS A 177 5.27 0.11 9.07
C LYS A 177 5.97 0.77 10.26
N GLU A 178 7.29 0.92 10.22
CA GLU A 178 8.06 1.56 11.29
C GLU A 178 7.61 3.02 11.49
N LYS A 179 7.38 3.75 10.39
CA LYS A 179 6.84 5.13 10.43
C LYS A 179 5.43 5.18 11.02
N LEU A 180 4.54 4.29 10.60
CA LEU A 180 3.20 4.20 11.16
C LEU A 180 3.22 3.90 12.65
N ARG A 181 4.03 2.93 13.09
CA ARG A 181 4.17 2.59 14.52
C ARG A 181 4.74 3.74 15.35
N LEU A 182 5.61 4.56 14.76
CA LEU A 182 6.09 5.78 15.40
C LEU A 182 4.96 6.80 15.57
N HIS A 183 4.12 7.01 14.55
CA HIS A 183 2.94 7.88 14.66
C HIS A 183 1.91 7.36 15.68
N GLU A 184 1.62 6.06 15.69
CA GLU A 184 0.74 5.43 16.70
C GLU A 184 1.28 5.64 18.12
N LYS A 185 2.60 5.57 18.32
CA LYS A 185 3.23 5.81 19.63
C LYS A 185 3.19 7.27 20.04
N ASN A 186 3.41 8.20 19.11
CA ASN A 186 3.48 9.63 19.40
C ASN A 186 2.10 10.28 19.51
N HIS A 187 1.10 9.74 18.81
CA HIS A 187 -0.27 10.25 18.74
C HIS A 187 -1.31 9.12 18.89
N PRO A 188 -1.31 8.38 20.02
CA PRO A 188 -2.24 7.27 20.25
C PRO A 188 -3.70 7.71 20.26
N GLU A 189 -3.98 8.99 20.47
CA GLU A 189 -5.30 9.62 20.41
C GLU A 189 -5.81 9.86 18.99
N LYS A 190 -4.94 9.73 17.97
CA LYS A 190 -5.30 9.99 16.57
C LYS A 190 -5.08 8.80 15.64
N VAL A 191 -4.11 7.93 15.95
CA VAL A 191 -3.67 6.88 15.03
C VAL A 191 -3.77 5.53 15.70
N LYS A 192 -4.40 4.57 15.02
CA LYS A 192 -4.48 3.19 15.50
C LYS A 192 -4.30 2.18 14.38
N LEU A 193 -3.43 1.19 14.60
CA LEU A 193 -3.34 -0.01 13.77
C LEU A 193 -4.00 -1.18 14.50
N ILE A 194 -4.97 -1.80 13.83
CA ILE A 194 -5.71 -2.96 14.31
C ILE A 194 -5.39 -4.15 13.39
N GLU A 195 -4.67 -5.14 13.92
CA GLU A 195 -4.37 -6.40 13.23
C GLU A 195 -5.28 -7.49 13.82
N TYR A 196 -6.03 -8.19 12.97
CA TYR A 196 -6.91 -9.26 13.40
C TYR A 196 -6.93 -10.37 12.35
N CYS A 197 -6.45 -11.55 12.73
CA CYS A 197 -6.46 -12.70 11.83
C CYS A 197 -7.92 -13.13 11.50
N VAL A 198 -8.35 -12.85 10.26
CA VAL A 198 -9.69 -13.20 9.73
C VAL A 198 -9.76 -14.68 9.40
N PHE A 199 -8.68 -15.27 8.87
CA PHE A 199 -8.66 -16.64 8.38
C PHE A 199 -8.04 -17.63 9.38
N ARG A 200 -8.87 -18.23 10.24
CA ARG A 200 -8.53 -19.55 10.81
C ARG A 200 -8.77 -20.62 9.74
N LYS A 201 -7.78 -20.89 8.88
CA LYS A 201 -7.72 -22.18 8.19
C LYS A 201 -7.21 -23.23 9.18
N ASP A 202 -8.09 -24.16 9.53
CA ASP A 202 -7.89 -25.32 10.40
C ASP A 202 -7.73 -25.11 11.91
N LYS A 203 -8.41 -26.00 12.66
CA LYS A 203 -8.34 -26.15 14.12
C LYS A 203 -6.95 -26.52 14.66
N ASN A 204 -5.91 -26.62 13.82
CA ASN A 204 -4.62 -27.22 14.19
C ASN A 204 -3.36 -26.39 13.89
N ARG A 205 -3.47 -25.13 13.45
CA ARG A 205 -2.31 -24.22 13.42
C ARG A 205 -2.53 -23.07 14.39
N ARG A 206 -1.84 -23.16 15.53
CA ARG A 206 -1.73 -22.05 16.49
C ARG A 206 -0.99 -20.90 15.82
N CYS A 207 -1.55 -19.70 15.95
CA CYS A 207 -0.76 -18.48 15.92
C CYS A 207 -0.01 -18.46 17.25
N GLU A 208 1.29 -18.74 17.22
CA GLU A 208 2.23 -18.27 18.24
C GLU A 208 2.75 -16.89 17.83
#